data_AF-W9KP87-F1
#
_entry.id   AF-W9KP87-F1
#
_cell.length_a   1.000
_cell.length_b   1.000
_cell.length_c   1.000
_cell.angle_alpha   90.00
_cell.angle_beta   90.00
_cell.angle_gamma   90.00
#
_symmetry.space_group_name_H-M   'P 1'
#
loop_
_entity.id
_entity.type
_entity.pdbx_description
1 polymer ?
#
loop_
_entity_poly.entity_id
_entity_poly.type
_entity_poly.pdbx_seq_one_letter_code
_entity_poly.pdbx_strand_id
1 'polypeptide(L)'
;MRFNTITLSILLAQSTCLAAPADGIDSSPGFSLAPRSKLETRDSYDCNGSGLCGTISVKNCDDAVNNRLIRNNDVNYGAPGSGRPQTGTCQGACGIFIQGRSTCARTGNQIWYDYQDIRRSGCRICGSKHWGDGCLTTINRVSGCSN
;
A
#
# COMPACT_ATOMS: atom_id res chain seq x y z
N MET A 1 69.10 31.73 -16.66
CA MET A 1 68.12 31.58 -17.75
C MET A 1 67.06 30.58 -17.33
N ARG A 2 65.82 30.79 -17.80
CA ARG A 2 64.58 29.97 -17.68
C ARG A 2 63.69 30.27 -16.47
N PHE A 3 62.77 31.19 -16.72
CA PHE A 3 61.52 31.42 -15.98
C PHE A 3 60.47 30.41 -16.45
N ASN A 4 59.64 29.89 -15.54
CA ASN A 4 58.39 29.24 -15.91
C ASN A 4 57.27 29.66 -14.95
N THR A 5 56.32 30.41 -15.50
CA THR A 5 55.09 30.90 -14.86
C THR A 5 54.01 29.82 -14.89
N ILE A 6 53.38 29.53 -13.75
CA ILE A 6 52.21 28.66 -13.67
C ILE A 6 50.96 29.55 -13.60
N THR A 7 50.18 29.54 -14.68
CA THR A 7 48.94 30.30 -14.86
C THR A 7 47.75 29.61 -14.19
N LEU A 8 46.97 30.41 -13.47
CA LEU A 8 45.72 30.08 -12.77
C LEU A 8 44.56 30.01 -13.78
N SER A 9 43.85 28.88 -13.86
CA SER A 9 42.70 28.71 -14.76
C SER A 9 41.39 28.61 -13.97
N ILE A 10 40.51 29.57 -14.22
CA ILE A 10 39.16 29.72 -13.65
C ILE A 10 38.20 28.79 -14.41
N LEU A 11 37.49 27.91 -13.70
CA LEU A 11 36.40 27.11 -14.26
C LEU A 11 35.09 27.92 -14.28
N LEU A 12 34.62 28.23 -15.49
CA LEU A 12 33.27 28.75 -15.75
C LEU A 12 32.30 27.57 -15.94
N ALA A 13 31.35 27.44 -15.03
CA ALA A 13 30.19 26.56 -15.19
C ALA A 13 29.26 27.14 -16.26
N GLN A 14 28.93 26.35 -17.28
CA GLN A 14 27.95 26.72 -18.30
C GLN A 14 26.75 25.78 -18.21
N SER A 15 25.62 26.34 -17.77
CA SER A 15 24.30 25.72 -17.82
C SER A 15 23.73 25.92 -19.23
N THR A 16 23.48 24.83 -19.96
CA THR A 16 22.76 24.87 -21.24
C THR A 16 21.33 24.37 -21.03
N CYS A 17 20.36 25.28 -21.05
CA CYS A 17 18.95 24.95 -21.18
C CYS A 17 18.68 24.66 -22.67
N LEU A 18 18.24 23.43 -23.00
CA LEU A 18 17.70 23.13 -24.33
C LEU A 18 16.30 23.75 -24.45
N ALA A 19 16.14 24.66 -25.41
CA ALA A 19 14.84 25.16 -25.85
C ALA A 19 14.17 24.14 -26.79
N ALA A 20 12.90 23.82 -26.54
CA ALA A 20 12.04 23.08 -27.45
C ALA A 20 11.38 24.05 -28.46
N PRO A 21 11.10 23.63 -29.71
CA PRO A 21 10.45 24.48 -30.69
C PRO A 21 8.96 24.68 -30.38
N ALA A 22 8.49 25.90 -30.66
CA ALA A 22 7.10 26.30 -30.58
C ALA A 22 6.38 25.96 -31.89
N ASP A 23 5.50 24.97 -31.88
CA ASP A 23 4.55 24.71 -32.96
C ASP A 23 3.13 25.04 -32.48
N GLY A 24 2.54 26.03 -33.17
CA GLY A 24 1.12 26.10 -33.53
C GLY A 24 0.07 25.99 -32.41
N ILE A 25 -0.36 27.14 -31.88
CA ILE A 25 -1.69 27.29 -31.28
C ILE A 25 -2.74 27.34 -32.40
N ASP A 26 -3.48 26.25 -32.59
CA ASP A 26 -4.77 26.27 -33.30
C ASP A 26 -5.88 25.68 -32.41
N SER A 27 -6.79 26.57 -32.04
CA SER A 27 -8.22 26.40 -31.73
C SER A 27 -8.69 25.24 -30.85
N SER A 28 -9.17 25.62 -29.66
CA SER A 28 -9.90 24.80 -28.69
C SER A 28 -11.06 23.98 -29.28
N PRO A 29 -11.24 22.73 -28.83
CA PRO A 29 -12.55 22.18 -28.56
C PRO A 29 -12.84 22.27 -27.05
N GLY A 30 -14.06 22.69 -26.72
CA GLY A 30 -14.50 23.06 -25.37
C GLY A 30 -14.15 22.04 -24.29
N PHE A 31 -13.59 22.54 -23.20
CA PHE A 31 -13.54 21.81 -21.93
C PHE A 31 -14.97 21.64 -21.42
N SER A 32 -15.60 20.52 -21.78
CA SER A 32 -16.74 20.01 -21.06
C SER A 32 -16.28 19.78 -19.62
N LEU A 33 -16.94 20.44 -18.66
CA LEU A 33 -16.74 20.21 -17.23
C LEU A 33 -17.22 18.79 -16.94
N ALA A 34 -16.33 17.81 -17.11
CA ALA A 34 -16.54 16.47 -16.62
C ALA A 34 -16.90 16.57 -15.13
N PRO A 35 -17.95 15.87 -14.67
CA PRO A 35 -18.30 15.87 -13.26
C PRO A 35 -17.05 15.47 -12.47
N ARG A 36 -16.70 16.26 -11.44
CA ARG A 36 -15.53 16.02 -10.59
C ARG A 36 -15.62 14.59 -10.07
N SER A 37 -14.79 13.70 -10.60
CA SER A 37 -14.61 12.36 -10.08
C SER A 37 -14.37 12.46 -8.58
N LYS A 38 -15.09 11.68 -7.79
CA LYS A 38 -14.83 11.49 -6.37
C LYS A 38 -13.32 11.24 -6.24
N LEU A 39 -12.61 12.08 -5.50
CA LEU A 39 -11.18 11.90 -5.25
C LEU A 39 -11.04 10.49 -4.65
N GLU A 40 -10.39 9.59 -5.37
CA GLU A 40 -10.06 8.26 -4.86
C GLU A 40 -9.33 8.45 -3.53
N THR A 41 -9.97 8.02 -2.44
CA THR A 41 -9.37 8.11 -1.12
C THR A 41 -8.10 7.28 -1.15
N ARG A 42 -6.96 7.94 -0.92
CA ARG A 42 -5.67 7.26 -0.82
C ARG A 42 -5.71 6.22 0.30
N ASP A 43 -5.05 5.10 0.07
CA ASP A 43 -4.82 4.12 1.11
C ASP A 43 -4.15 4.79 2.31
N SER A 44 -4.63 4.47 3.52
CA SER A 44 -4.04 4.94 4.78
C SER A 44 -3.77 3.77 5.71
N TYR A 45 -2.87 3.98 6.67
CA TYR A 45 -2.40 2.92 7.55
C TYR A 45 -2.46 3.38 9.00
N ASP A 46 -2.81 2.46 9.88
CA ASP A 46 -2.65 2.66 11.32
C ASP A 46 -2.13 1.38 11.96
N CYS A 47 -1.34 1.53 13.02
CA CYS A 47 -0.75 0.39 13.73
C CYS A 47 -1.53 0.03 15.00
N ASN A 48 -2.84 0.34 15.03
CA ASN A 48 -3.68 -0.02 16.15
C ASN A 48 -3.98 -1.53 16.13
N GLY A 49 -4.38 -2.03 17.29
CA GLY A 49 -4.75 -3.42 17.45
C GLY A 49 -5.16 -3.72 18.87
N SER A 50 -5.35 -5.00 19.17
CA SER A 50 -5.57 -5.46 20.54
C SER A 50 -4.41 -5.06 21.45
N GLY A 51 -4.69 -4.79 22.73
CA GLY A 51 -3.64 -4.66 23.75
C GLY A 51 -2.75 -5.91 23.87
N LEU A 52 -3.19 -7.05 23.33
CA LEU A 52 -2.42 -8.29 23.26
C LEU A 52 -1.53 -8.40 22.01
N CYS A 53 -1.44 -7.39 21.16
CA CYS A 53 -0.60 -7.42 19.96
C CYS A 53 0.87 -7.71 20.27
N GLY A 54 1.39 -7.23 21.40
CA GLY A 54 2.75 -7.56 21.86
C GLY A 54 3.00 -9.05 22.14
N THR A 55 1.94 -9.87 22.28
CA THR A 55 2.05 -11.31 22.54
C THR A 55 2.04 -12.16 21.27
N ILE A 56 1.79 -11.55 20.12
CA ILE A 56 1.71 -12.26 18.84
C ILE A 56 3.11 -12.40 18.26
N SER A 57 3.48 -13.62 17.89
CA SER A 57 4.68 -13.85 17.08
C SER A 57 4.45 -13.36 15.65
N VAL A 58 5.33 -12.49 15.14
CA VAL A 58 5.31 -12.04 13.74
C VAL A 58 5.38 -13.23 12.78
N LYS A 59 6.14 -14.27 13.14
CA LYS A 59 6.22 -15.51 12.36
C LYS A 59 4.84 -16.14 12.13
N ASN A 60 3.96 -16.09 13.12
CA ASN A 60 2.60 -16.61 12.96
C ASN A 60 1.84 -15.80 11.90
N CYS A 61 1.99 -14.48 11.88
CA CYS A 61 1.38 -13.65 10.84
C CYS A 61 1.97 -13.95 9.45
N ASP A 62 3.28 -14.15 9.37
CA ASP A 62 3.96 -14.53 8.13
C ASP A 62 3.46 -15.89 7.62
N ASP A 63 3.32 -16.88 8.50
CA ASP A 63 2.79 -18.20 8.14
C ASP A 63 1.31 -18.10 7.72
N ALA A 64 0.49 -17.30 8.41
CA ALA A 64 -0.91 -17.08 8.07
C ALA A 64 -1.06 -16.50 6.65
N VAL A 65 -0.26 -15.49 6.30
CA VAL A 65 -0.38 -14.83 4.98
C VAL A 65 0.27 -15.62 3.85
N ASN A 66 1.35 -16.36 4.12
CA ASN A 66 2.09 -17.08 3.08
C ASN A 66 1.62 -18.53 2.87
N ASN A 67 1.15 -19.20 3.93
CA ASN A 67 0.86 -20.64 3.88
C ASN A 67 -0.62 -20.99 4.04
N ARG A 68 -1.43 -20.09 4.59
CA ARG A 68 -2.86 -20.35 4.86
C ARG A 68 -3.81 -19.59 3.94
N LEU A 69 -3.31 -18.55 3.28
CA LEU A 69 -4.08 -17.75 2.34
C LEU A 69 -4.20 -18.47 0.99
N ILE A 70 -5.40 -18.46 0.39
CA ILE A 70 -5.62 -18.93 -0.98
C ILE A 70 -5.10 -17.85 -1.94
N ARG A 71 -3.84 -18.01 -2.37
CA ARG A 71 -3.11 -17.04 -3.20
C ARG A 71 -3.52 -17.09 -4.68
N ASN A 72 -4.69 -16.55 -4.97
CA ASN A 72 -5.20 -16.39 -6.33
C ASN A 72 -5.94 -15.05 -6.53
N ASN A 73 -6.51 -14.86 -7.72
CA ASN A 73 -7.25 -13.66 -8.11
C ASN A 73 -8.77 -13.78 -7.90
N ASP A 74 -9.24 -14.86 -7.28
CA ASP A 74 -10.65 -15.01 -6.95
C ASP A 74 -10.97 -14.22 -5.68
N VAL A 75 -12.13 -13.57 -5.66
CA VAL A 75 -12.60 -12.78 -4.53
C VAL A 75 -13.18 -13.72 -3.46
N ASN A 76 -12.28 -14.38 -2.74
CA ASN A 76 -12.60 -15.37 -1.70
C ASN A 76 -12.84 -14.74 -0.32
N TYR A 77 -12.35 -13.51 -0.11
CA TYR A 77 -12.33 -12.88 1.20
C TYR A 77 -13.23 -11.64 1.23
N GLY A 78 -13.98 -11.46 2.32
CA GLY A 78 -14.76 -10.25 2.54
C GLY A 78 -15.08 -9.99 4.00
N ALA A 79 -15.50 -8.77 4.31
CA ALA A 79 -15.95 -8.42 5.66
C ALA A 79 -17.14 -9.29 6.11
N PRO A 80 -17.42 -9.39 7.42
CA PRO A 80 -18.62 -10.05 7.91
C PRO A 80 -19.89 -9.57 7.19
N GLY A 81 -20.74 -10.51 6.75
CA GLY A 81 -21.95 -10.19 6.00
C GLY A 81 -21.76 -9.92 4.50
N SER A 82 -20.54 -10.05 3.97
CA SER A 82 -20.26 -9.88 2.53
C SER A 82 -20.71 -11.04 1.63
N GLY A 83 -21.14 -12.16 2.22
CA GLY A 83 -21.43 -13.40 1.49
C GLY A 83 -20.18 -14.11 0.97
N ARG A 84 -18.97 -13.64 1.31
CA ARG A 84 -17.71 -14.30 0.95
C ARG A 84 -17.45 -15.49 1.88
N PRO A 85 -16.82 -16.56 1.37
CA PRO A 85 -16.62 -17.78 2.14
C PRO A 85 -15.66 -17.61 3.31
N GLN A 86 -14.76 -16.62 3.24
CA GLN A 86 -13.77 -16.37 4.29
C GLN A 86 -13.72 -14.87 4.61
N THR A 87 -13.42 -14.53 5.87
CA THR A 87 -13.09 -13.15 6.24
C THR A 87 -11.60 -12.88 6.17
N GLY A 88 -10.79 -13.92 6.26
CA GLY A 88 -9.34 -13.84 6.27
C GLY A 88 -8.70 -15.18 6.56
N THR A 89 -7.51 -15.12 7.11
CA THR A 89 -6.69 -16.28 7.47
C THR A 89 -6.03 -16.06 8.83
N CYS A 90 -5.58 -17.14 9.46
CA CYS A 90 -4.90 -17.05 10.74
C CYS A 90 -3.97 -18.24 10.99
N GLN A 91 -3.06 -18.05 11.94
CA GLN A 91 -2.10 -19.02 12.42
C GLN A 91 -1.84 -18.71 13.90
N GLY A 92 -2.03 -19.69 14.77
CA GLY A 92 -1.84 -19.53 16.22
C GLY A 92 -2.62 -18.33 16.77
N ALA A 93 -1.91 -17.28 17.18
CA ALA A 93 -2.49 -16.06 17.74
C ALA A 93 -2.70 -14.92 16.74
N CYS A 94 -2.18 -15.02 15.51
CA CYS A 94 -2.25 -13.95 14.51
C CYS A 94 -3.35 -14.21 13.48
N GLY A 95 -4.16 -13.20 13.20
CA GLY A 95 -5.13 -13.21 12.12
C GLY A 95 -4.92 -12.03 11.18
N ILE A 96 -5.09 -12.28 9.88
CA ILE A 96 -5.17 -11.27 8.83
C ILE A 96 -6.56 -11.38 8.21
N PHE A 97 -7.40 -10.37 8.34
CA PHE A 97 -8.80 -10.44 7.92
C PHE A 97 -9.36 -9.09 7.48
N ILE A 98 -10.42 -9.14 6.69
CA ILE A 98 -11.12 -7.98 6.16
C ILE A 98 -12.16 -7.50 7.17
N GLN A 99 -12.21 -6.20 7.35
CA GLN A 99 -13.20 -5.49 8.16
C GLN A 99 -13.86 -4.38 7.34
N GLY A 100 -14.97 -3.88 7.87
CA GLY A 100 -15.73 -2.79 7.27
C GLY A 100 -17.14 -3.20 6.87
N ARG A 101 -17.65 -2.56 5.82
CA ARG A 101 -18.98 -2.81 5.25
C ARG A 101 -19.04 -4.16 4.55
N SER A 102 -20.24 -4.70 4.35
CA SER A 102 -20.45 -5.97 3.63
C SER A 102 -19.96 -5.94 2.17
N THR A 103 -19.76 -4.76 1.59
CA THR A 103 -19.19 -4.61 0.23
C THR A 103 -17.67 -4.79 0.20
N CYS A 104 -17.00 -4.78 1.36
CA CYS A 104 -15.55 -4.91 1.43
C CYS A 104 -15.14 -6.34 1.12
N ALA A 105 -14.43 -6.52 -0.01
CA ALA A 105 -13.93 -7.82 -0.43
C ALA A 105 -12.56 -7.68 -1.09
N ARG A 106 -11.72 -8.71 -0.96
CA ARG A 106 -10.40 -8.80 -1.57
C ARG A 106 -10.15 -10.21 -2.09
N THR A 107 -9.25 -10.30 -3.05
CA THR A 107 -8.62 -11.56 -3.43
C THR A 107 -7.54 -11.93 -2.41
N GLY A 108 -7.13 -13.19 -2.37
CA GLY A 108 -5.97 -13.56 -1.56
C GLY A 108 -4.71 -12.84 -2.03
N ASN A 109 -4.59 -12.57 -3.34
CA ASN A 109 -3.45 -11.80 -3.82
C ASN A 109 -3.39 -10.38 -3.23
N GLN A 110 -4.54 -9.71 -3.14
CA GLN A 110 -4.63 -8.37 -2.57
C GLN A 110 -4.38 -8.35 -1.06
N ILE A 111 -4.90 -9.31 -0.28
CA ILE A 111 -4.64 -9.39 1.17
C ILE A 111 -3.14 -9.54 1.46
N TRP A 112 -2.43 -10.33 0.66
CA TRP A 112 -0.99 -10.47 0.81
C TRP A 112 -0.25 -9.16 0.53
N TYR A 113 -0.63 -8.41 -0.51
CA TYR A 113 -0.03 -7.08 -0.76
C TYR A 113 -0.35 -6.10 0.36
N ASP A 114 -1.60 -6.09 0.84
CA ASP A 114 -2.01 -5.27 1.97
C ASP A 114 -1.18 -5.58 3.22
N TYR A 115 -0.92 -6.87 3.50
CA TYR A 115 -0.01 -7.28 4.57
C TYR A 115 1.39 -6.69 4.41
N GLN A 116 1.98 -6.80 3.21
CA GLN A 116 3.31 -6.23 2.93
C GLN A 116 3.33 -4.71 3.11
N ASP A 117 2.26 -4.02 2.69
CA ASP A 117 2.15 -2.58 2.83
C ASP A 117 2.02 -2.15 4.29
N ILE A 118 1.26 -2.87 5.11
CA ILE A 118 1.16 -2.63 6.57
C ILE A 118 2.52 -2.82 7.24
N ARG A 119 3.31 -3.81 6.83
CA ARG A 119 4.69 -3.97 7.32
C ARG A 119 5.57 -2.80 6.89
N ARG A 120 5.47 -2.38 5.63
CA ARG A 120 6.26 -1.28 5.06
C ARG A 120 5.89 0.08 5.68
N SER A 121 4.66 0.25 6.16
CA SER A 121 4.23 1.47 6.86
C SER A 121 4.79 1.60 8.28
N GLY A 122 5.51 0.59 8.79
CA GLY A 122 6.16 0.61 10.11
C GLY A 122 5.40 -0.13 11.20
N CYS A 123 4.30 -0.82 10.88
CA CYS A 123 3.54 -1.57 11.88
C CYS A 123 4.25 -2.88 12.26
N ARG A 124 4.74 -2.92 13.51
CA ARG A 124 5.62 -3.99 14.02
C ARG A 124 4.93 -5.34 14.14
N ILE A 125 3.67 -5.39 14.56
CA ILE A 125 2.95 -6.66 14.80
C ILE A 125 1.53 -6.60 14.25
N CYS A 126 0.73 -5.68 14.77
CA CYS A 126 -0.63 -5.42 14.34
C CYS A 126 -0.73 -4.11 13.58
N GLY A 127 -1.79 -3.99 12.80
CA GLY A 127 -2.12 -2.77 12.09
C GLY A 127 -3.15 -3.05 11.01
N SER A 128 -3.64 -1.97 10.41
CA SER A 128 -4.66 -2.00 9.40
C SER A 128 -4.28 -1.12 8.22
N LYS A 129 -4.59 -1.60 7.02
CA LYS A 129 -4.60 -0.80 5.79
C LYS A 129 -6.05 -0.48 5.46
N HIS A 130 -6.34 0.80 5.33
CA HIS A 130 -7.60 1.34 4.82
C HIS A 130 -7.44 1.55 3.33
N TRP A 131 -8.38 1.07 2.54
CA TRP A 131 -8.29 1.15 1.07
C TRP A 131 -9.56 1.73 0.42
N GLY A 132 -10.32 2.51 1.19
CA GLY A 132 -11.50 3.24 0.71
C GLY A 132 -12.82 2.75 1.32
N ASP A 133 -13.81 3.65 1.35
CA ASP A 133 -15.21 3.39 1.75
C ASP A 133 -15.41 2.61 3.07
N GLY A 134 -14.48 2.78 4.02
CA GLY A 134 -14.52 2.13 5.34
C GLY A 134 -14.09 0.67 5.33
N CYS A 135 -13.38 0.24 4.28
CA CYS A 135 -12.85 -1.11 4.14
C CYS A 135 -11.40 -1.20 4.62
N LEU A 136 -11.13 -2.25 5.39
CA LEU A 136 -9.82 -2.48 5.99
C LEU A 136 -9.34 -3.91 5.77
N THR A 137 -8.05 -4.05 5.57
CA THR A 137 -7.33 -5.31 5.81
C THR A 137 -6.57 -5.16 7.12
N THR A 138 -6.83 -6.02 8.09
CA THR A 138 -6.37 -5.88 9.48
C THR A 138 -5.56 -7.09 9.92
N ILE A 139 -4.40 -6.83 10.52
CA ILE A 139 -3.56 -7.79 11.22
C ILE A 139 -3.80 -7.59 12.73
N ASN A 140 -4.36 -8.58 13.41
CA ASN A 140 -4.66 -8.47 14.84
C ASN A 140 -4.62 -9.81 15.57
N ARG A 141 -4.71 -9.75 16.91
CA ARG A 141 -4.87 -10.92 17.79
C ARG A 141 -6.20 -11.60 17.50
N VAL A 142 -6.15 -12.91 17.26
CA VAL A 142 -7.33 -13.78 17.14
C VAL A 142 -7.15 -15.05 17.96
N SER A 143 -8.23 -15.61 18.51
CA SER A 143 -8.21 -16.87 19.24
C SER A 143 -8.81 -18.01 18.42
N GLY A 144 -8.44 -19.26 18.74
CA GLY A 144 -9.05 -20.45 18.14
C GLY A 144 -8.45 -20.86 16.79
N CYS A 145 -7.30 -20.31 16.40
CA CYS A 145 -6.60 -20.69 15.19
C CYS A 145 -5.55 -21.76 15.46
N SER A 146 -5.50 -22.76 14.57
CA SER A 146 -4.51 -23.84 14.65
C SER A 146 -3.09 -23.30 14.45
N ASN A 147 -2.12 -24.00 15.03
CA ASN A 147 -0.72 -23.89 14.63
C ASN A 147 -0.45 -24.70 13.36
#